data_AF-A0A482WCI5-F1
#
_entry.id   AF-A0A482WCI5-F1
#
_cell.length_a   1.000
_cell.length_b   1.000
_cell.length_c   1.000
_cell.angle_alpha   90.00
_cell.angle_beta   90.00
_cell.angle_gamma   90.00
#
_symmetry.space_group_name_H-M   'P 1'
#
loop_
_entity.id
_entity.type
_entity.pdbx_description
1 polymer ?
#
loop_
_entity_poly.entity_id
_entity_poly.type
_entity_poly.pdbx_seq_one_letter_code
_entity_poly.pdbx_strand_id
1 'polypeptide(L)'
;MQNNHADEDHDNFYHYSDYDDPEGNEEGSYNCKKGNCSVTKFRYPDGTVRLRNPHIELMDQDILYHLALGSESHDLVEMFGDVKFVCMGGTPKRMESFAYYIMKEIGHKLPTGTTLQDISQYSYRYSMFKVGPVLSVSHGMGVPSIGILLHEIIKLMYHAKAKDPIFFRIGTCGGIGLEGGTVVISDDAVDEMGNHYYQVPMLGKPVRRPAKLDRRLVRELKALADPEDPYDTVTGTTMCANDFYEGLKKFYKN
;
A
#
# COMPACT_ATOMS: atom_id res chain seq x y z
N MET A 1 -4.34 55.68 22.09
CA MET A 1 -4.01 54.68 23.12
C MET A 1 -5.09 53.61 23.01
N GLN A 2 -4.89 52.37 22.62
CA GLN A 2 -3.72 51.59 22.20
C GLN A 2 -4.32 50.43 21.36
N ASN A 3 -3.76 50.17 20.18
CA ASN A 3 -3.98 48.92 19.45
C ASN A 3 -3.50 47.75 20.31
N ASN A 4 -4.18 46.61 20.25
CA ASN A 4 -3.56 45.29 20.43
C ASN A 4 -4.22 44.31 19.46
N HIS A 5 -3.50 44.03 18.38
CA HIS A 5 -3.56 42.78 17.64
C HIS A 5 -3.12 41.64 18.56
N ALA A 6 -3.81 40.51 18.48
CA ALA A 6 -3.28 39.21 18.84
C ALA A 6 -3.98 38.14 17.99
N ASP A 7 -3.28 37.75 16.93
CA ASP A 7 -3.10 36.40 16.40
C ASP A 7 -4.32 35.59 15.94
N GLU A 8 -4.78 35.91 14.72
CA GLU A 8 -5.44 34.97 13.81
C GLU A 8 -4.40 34.35 12.87
N ASP A 9 -3.61 33.38 13.31
CA ASP A 9 -2.64 32.68 12.45
C ASP A 9 -2.48 31.20 12.83
N HIS A 10 -3.55 30.42 12.75
CA HIS A 10 -3.46 28.97 13.00
C HIS A 10 -4.11 28.01 11.99
N ASP A 11 -4.73 28.48 10.89
CA ASP A 11 -5.53 27.59 10.03
C ASP A 11 -5.28 27.73 8.51
N ASN A 12 -4.02 27.71 8.04
CA ASN A 12 -3.74 27.71 6.60
C ASN A 12 -2.49 26.89 6.18
N PHE A 13 -2.34 25.65 6.65
CA PHE A 13 -1.21 24.79 6.25
C PHE A 13 -1.56 23.59 5.35
N TYR A 14 -2.84 23.37 5.04
CA TYR A 14 -3.24 22.44 3.97
C TYR A 14 -3.21 23.19 2.62
N HIS A 15 -2.02 23.37 2.05
CA HIS A 15 -1.90 23.87 0.68
C HIS A 15 -2.61 22.88 -0.28
N TYR A 16 -3.79 23.28 -0.75
CA TYR A 16 -4.60 22.56 -1.74
C TYR A 16 -3.84 22.36 -3.07
N SER A 17 -2.84 23.20 -3.33
CA SER A 17 -2.01 23.22 -4.55
C SER A 17 -1.02 22.07 -4.69
N ASP A 18 -0.90 21.16 -3.71
CA ASP A 18 -0.03 19.99 -3.81
C ASP A 18 -0.72 18.76 -4.46
N TYR A 19 -2.00 18.93 -4.81
CA TYR A 19 -2.91 17.91 -5.36
C TYR A 19 -3.43 18.21 -6.77
N ASP A 20 -3.28 19.44 -7.27
CA ASP A 20 -3.65 19.81 -8.63
C ASP A 20 -2.40 19.91 -9.50
N ASP A 21 -2.13 18.86 -10.28
CA ASP A 21 -1.48 19.04 -11.57
C ASP A 21 -2.61 19.06 -12.61
N PRO A 22 -3.02 20.23 -13.13
CA PRO A 22 -4.14 20.35 -14.07
C PRO A 22 -3.78 19.87 -15.48
N GLU A 23 -2.53 19.51 -15.74
CA GLU A 23 -2.06 19.11 -17.06
C GLU A 23 -1.64 17.64 -17.04
N GLY A 24 -2.46 16.78 -17.68
CA GLY A 24 -2.22 15.35 -17.85
C GLY A 24 -1.05 15.02 -18.75
N ASN A 25 0.18 15.41 -18.38
CA ASN A 25 1.41 15.08 -19.09
C ASN A 25 2.56 14.78 -18.11
N GLU A 26 2.47 13.62 -17.45
CA GLU A 26 3.67 12.94 -16.96
C GLU A 26 3.75 11.55 -17.59
N GLU A 27 4.17 11.51 -18.86
CA GLU A 27 4.94 10.37 -19.34
C GLU A 27 6.23 10.32 -18.51
N GLY A 28 6.19 9.57 -17.41
CA GLY A 28 7.37 9.17 -16.66
C GLY A 28 8.27 8.29 -17.54
N SER A 29 9.00 8.93 -18.43
CA SER A 29 10.09 8.35 -19.20
C SER A 29 11.17 7.92 -18.21
N TYR A 30 11.21 6.63 -17.87
CA TYR A 30 12.38 6.02 -17.24
C TYR A 30 13.51 5.87 -18.28
N ASN A 31 13.98 6.98 -18.84
CA ASN A 31 15.20 6.99 -19.63
C ASN A 31 16.38 7.02 -18.66
N CYS A 32 16.82 5.83 -18.24
CA CYS A 32 18.08 5.69 -17.54
C CYS A 32 19.23 5.92 -18.54
N LYS A 33 19.63 7.19 -18.69
CA LYS A 33 20.92 7.54 -19.29
C LYS A 33 21.65 8.49 -18.34
N LYS A 34 22.70 7.96 -17.72
CA LYS A 34 23.74 8.68 -16.97
C LYS A 34 23.24 9.54 -15.80
N GLY A 35 22.96 8.88 -14.67
CA GLY A 35 23.39 9.41 -13.37
C GLY A 35 22.58 10.52 -12.70
N ASN A 36 21.35 10.82 -13.12
CA ASN A 36 20.45 11.66 -12.32
C ASN A 36 19.00 11.16 -12.44
N CYS A 37 18.59 10.31 -11.49
CA CYS A 37 17.18 10.00 -11.30
C CYS A 37 16.51 11.21 -10.64
N SER A 38 15.44 11.73 -11.24
CA SER A 38 14.55 12.65 -10.54
C SER A 38 14.09 11.99 -9.24
N VAL A 39 14.50 12.55 -8.10
CA VAL A 39 14.12 12.08 -6.77
C VAL A 39 12.60 12.04 -6.72
N THR A 40 12.03 10.84 -6.58
CA THR A 40 10.57 10.70 -6.53
C THR A 40 10.04 11.50 -5.34
N LYS A 41 8.96 12.29 -5.52
CA LYS A 41 8.32 13.12 -4.46
C LYS A 41 8.01 12.33 -3.15
N PHE A 42 7.99 11.01 -3.23
CA PHE A 42 7.63 10.07 -2.17
C PHE A 42 8.83 9.36 -1.48
N ARG A 43 10.07 9.67 -1.87
CA ARG A 43 11.28 9.09 -1.26
C ARG A 43 12.35 10.15 -1.04
N TYR A 44 13.20 9.92 -0.05
CA TYR A 44 14.45 10.66 0.11
C TYR A 44 15.50 10.20 -0.92
N PRO A 45 16.56 10.99 -1.19
CA PRO A 45 17.60 10.62 -2.16
C PRO A 45 18.29 9.28 -1.89
N ASP A 46 18.27 8.80 -0.64
CA ASP A 46 18.87 7.53 -0.23
C ASP A 46 17.92 6.31 -0.37
N GLY A 47 16.73 6.52 -0.95
CA GLY A 47 15.70 5.51 -1.17
C GLY A 47 14.75 5.30 0.01
N THR A 48 14.96 5.96 1.15
CA THR A 48 14.05 5.82 2.30
C THR A 48 12.69 6.46 2.03
N VAL A 49 11.64 5.88 2.62
CA VAL A 49 10.26 6.36 2.48
C VAL A 49 10.15 7.79 3.00
N ARG A 50 9.41 8.65 2.30
CA ARG A 50 9.07 10.01 2.74
C ARG A 50 7.57 10.13 2.98
N LEU A 51 7.19 10.63 4.16
CA LEU A 51 5.78 10.90 4.50
C LEU A 51 5.35 12.28 4.01
N ARG A 52 4.05 12.42 3.73
CA ARG A 52 3.39 13.70 3.40
C ARG A 52 2.56 14.19 4.58
N ASN A 53 3.16 14.15 5.77
CA ASN A 53 2.58 14.65 7.01
C ASN A 53 3.69 15.27 7.87
N PRO A 54 3.80 16.61 7.94
CA PRO A 54 4.86 17.28 8.70
C PRO A 54 4.73 17.06 10.22
N HIS A 55 3.54 16.72 10.71
CA HIS A 55 3.29 16.57 12.14
C HIS A 55 3.97 15.34 12.73
N ILE A 56 4.31 14.32 11.91
CA ILE A 56 4.96 13.09 12.41
C ILE A 56 6.35 13.38 12.97
N GLU A 57 7.08 14.33 12.41
CA GLU A 57 8.43 14.70 12.88
C GLU A 57 8.40 15.43 14.23
N LEU A 58 7.24 15.98 14.61
CA LEU A 58 7.04 16.73 15.85
C LEU A 58 6.49 15.85 16.99
N MET A 59 6.16 14.59 16.71
CA MET A 59 5.63 13.67 17.72
C MET A 59 6.76 13.02 18.49
N ASP A 60 6.69 13.06 19.82
CA ASP A 60 7.64 12.33 20.69
C ASP A 60 7.55 10.81 20.47
N GLN A 61 6.34 10.31 20.25
CA GLN A 61 6.05 8.91 19.98
C GLN A 61 4.93 8.80 18.94
N ASP A 62 5.10 7.88 17.98
CA ASP A 62 4.07 7.51 17.02
C ASP A 62 3.59 6.07 17.30
N ILE A 63 2.31 5.93 17.64
CA ILE A 63 1.66 4.66 17.93
C ILE A 63 0.94 4.17 16.67
N LEU A 64 1.33 2.99 16.19
CA LEU A 64 0.64 2.26 15.12
C LEU A 64 -0.43 1.36 15.76
N TYR A 65 -1.54 2.00 16.11
CA TYR A 65 -2.58 1.41 16.98
C TYR A 65 -3.14 0.09 16.44
N HIS A 66 -3.42 0.02 15.14
CA HIS A 66 -4.02 -1.17 14.52
C HIS A 66 -3.01 -2.28 14.24
N LEU A 67 -1.71 -2.00 14.36
CA LEU A 67 -0.63 -2.98 14.31
C LEU A 67 -0.07 -3.37 15.68
N ALA A 68 -0.50 -2.68 16.75
CA ALA A 68 0.04 -2.82 18.11
C ALA A 68 1.56 -2.58 18.20
N LEU A 69 2.08 -1.64 17.39
CA LEU A 69 3.49 -1.23 17.38
C LEU A 69 3.61 0.25 17.74
N GLY A 70 4.80 0.68 18.13
CA GLY A 70 5.09 2.09 18.41
C GLY A 70 6.56 2.41 18.26
N SER A 71 6.88 3.65 17.89
CA SER A 71 8.25 4.10 17.61
C SER A 71 9.18 4.09 18.83
N GLU A 72 8.63 4.16 20.04
CA GLU A 72 9.41 4.11 21.29
C GLU A 72 9.36 2.71 21.92
N SER A 73 8.26 1.98 21.74
CA SER A 73 8.07 0.66 22.36
C SER A 73 8.79 -0.47 21.62
N HIS A 74 9.24 -0.23 20.39
CA HIS A 74 9.84 -1.23 19.52
C HIS A 74 11.01 -0.64 18.74
N ASP A 75 12.08 -1.41 18.54
CA ASP A 75 13.14 -1.05 17.59
C ASP A 75 12.68 -1.35 16.16
N LEU A 76 11.95 -0.40 15.57
CA LEU A 76 11.38 -0.57 14.23
C LEU A 76 12.45 -0.68 13.13
N VAL A 77 13.64 -0.12 13.35
CA VAL A 77 14.76 -0.18 12.40
C VAL A 77 15.35 -1.58 12.39
N GLU A 78 15.62 -2.15 13.58
CA GLU A 78 16.08 -3.53 13.70
C GLU A 78 15.04 -4.52 13.17
N MET A 79 13.77 -4.31 13.53
CA MET A 79 12.70 -5.24 13.20
C MET A 79 12.32 -5.24 11.71
N PHE A 80 12.36 -4.08 11.04
CA PHE A 80 11.78 -3.93 9.69
C PHE A 80 12.65 -3.18 8.67
N GLY A 81 13.85 -2.73 9.02
CA GLY A 81 14.69 -1.94 8.10
C GLY A 81 15.16 -2.68 6.86
N ASP A 82 15.18 -4.02 6.89
CA ASP A 82 15.51 -4.90 5.78
C ASP A 82 14.33 -5.24 4.86
N VAL A 83 13.10 -4.79 5.19
CA VAL A 83 11.91 -5.08 4.39
C VAL A 83 12.03 -4.46 3.00
N LYS A 84 11.83 -5.30 1.98
CA LYS A 84 11.78 -4.93 0.56
C LYS A 84 10.42 -5.14 -0.08
N PHE A 85 9.67 -6.12 0.40
CA PHE A 85 8.38 -6.49 -0.19
C PHE A 85 7.32 -6.52 0.90
N VAL A 86 6.26 -5.75 0.72
CA VAL A 86 5.07 -5.76 1.57
C VAL A 86 3.94 -6.42 0.77
N CYS A 87 3.57 -7.63 1.15
CA CYS A 87 2.49 -8.40 0.53
C CYS A 87 1.25 -8.34 1.41
N MET A 88 0.16 -7.78 0.87
CA MET A 88 -1.08 -7.57 1.59
C MET A 88 -2.21 -8.42 1.00
N GLY A 89 -3.10 -8.96 1.83
CA GLY A 89 -4.27 -9.69 1.34
C GLY A 89 -5.43 -9.70 2.33
N GLY A 90 -6.58 -10.25 1.92
CA GLY A 90 -7.82 -10.08 2.67
C GLY A 90 -7.83 -10.71 4.06
N THR A 91 -7.66 -12.03 4.14
CA THR A 91 -7.86 -12.79 5.38
C THR A 91 -6.56 -13.12 6.10
N PRO A 92 -6.52 -13.07 7.45
CA PRO A 92 -5.38 -13.48 8.26
C PRO A 92 -4.79 -14.83 7.86
N LYS A 93 -5.64 -15.87 7.78
CA LYS A 93 -5.22 -17.23 7.45
C LYS A 93 -4.54 -17.34 6.08
N ARG A 94 -4.98 -16.57 5.09
CA ARG A 94 -4.34 -16.55 3.76
C ARG A 94 -2.94 -15.94 3.84
N MET A 95 -2.79 -14.88 4.61
CA MET A 95 -1.50 -14.18 4.74
C MET A 95 -0.51 -14.93 5.62
N GLU A 96 -0.99 -15.66 6.63
CA GLU A 96 -0.18 -16.63 7.36
C GLU A 96 0.31 -17.76 6.43
N SER A 97 -0.61 -18.36 5.66
CA SER A 97 -0.26 -19.42 4.70
C SER A 97 0.74 -18.92 3.66
N PHE A 98 0.56 -17.69 3.17
CA PHE A 98 1.50 -17.04 2.25
C PHE A 98 2.87 -16.84 2.89
N ALA A 99 2.94 -16.46 4.17
CA ALA A 99 4.21 -16.29 4.86
C ALA A 99 4.97 -17.63 5.00
N TYR A 100 4.29 -18.72 5.36
CA TYR A 100 4.89 -20.06 5.36
C TYR A 100 5.34 -20.50 3.96
N TYR A 101 4.54 -20.19 2.93
CA TYR A 101 4.91 -20.46 1.55
C TYR A 101 6.21 -19.74 1.17
N ILE A 102 6.28 -18.42 1.39
CA ILE A 102 7.49 -17.63 1.12
C ILE A 102 8.69 -18.12 1.93
N MET A 103 8.49 -18.50 3.19
CA MET A 103 9.56 -19.04 4.04
C MET A 103 10.21 -20.28 3.42
N LYS A 104 9.40 -21.16 2.83
CA LYS A 104 9.88 -22.32 2.06
C LYS A 104 10.59 -21.88 0.77
N GLU A 105 9.98 -21.01 -0.03
CA GLU A 105 10.49 -20.61 -1.34
C GLU A 105 11.85 -19.91 -1.26
N ILE A 106 12.05 -19.02 -0.28
CA ILE A 106 13.33 -18.31 -0.12
C ILE A 106 14.33 -19.08 0.77
N GLY A 107 13.96 -20.28 1.24
CA GLY A 107 14.79 -21.09 2.13
C GLY A 107 15.08 -20.45 3.49
N HIS A 108 14.20 -19.58 3.99
CA HIS A 108 14.39 -18.91 5.28
C HIS A 108 14.18 -19.90 6.43
N LYS A 109 15.19 -20.06 7.28
CA LYS A 109 15.15 -20.98 8.42
C LYS A 109 14.98 -20.20 9.70
N LEU A 110 13.94 -20.56 10.45
CA LEU A 110 13.76 -20.10 11.81
C LEU A 110 14.74 -20.80 12.76
N PRO A 111 15.21 -20.13 13.83
CA PRO A 111 16.00 -20.77 14.87
C PRO A 111 15.29 -22.01 15.44
N THR A 112 16.07 -23.03 15.82
CA THR A 112 15.55 -24.27 16.40
C THR A 112 14.65 -23.97 17.60
N GLY A 113 13.44 -24.55 17.62
CA GLY A 113 12.47 -24.35 18.70
C GLY A 113 11.60 -23.10 18.57
N THR A 114 11.73 -22.34 17.47
CA THR A 114 10.88 -21.17 17.18
C THR A 114 9.89 -21.45 16.06
N THR A 115 8.83 -20.66 15.99
CA THR A 115 7.83 -20.71 14.92
C THR A 115 7.50 -19.29 14.47
N LEU A 116 6.93 -19.16 13.28
CA LEU A 116 6.41 -17.90 12.80
C LEU A 116 5.27 -17.45 13.72
N GLN A 117 5.28 -16.19 14.13
CA GLN A 117 4.33 -15.59 15.06
C GLN A 117 3.65 -14.39 14.39
N ASP A 118 2.40 -14.16 14.77
CA ASP A 118 1.68 -12.95 14.37
C ASP A 118 2.18 -11.76 15.21
N ILE A 119 2.90 -10.85 14.55
CA ILE A 119 3.52 -9.67 15.17
C ILE A 119 2.43 -8.72 15.69
N SER A 120 1.28 -8.66 15.02
CA SER A 120 0.17 -7.76 15.37
C SER A 120 -0.93 -8.46 16.18
N GLN A 121 -0.65 -9.62 16.79
CA GLN A 121 -1.63 -10.43 17.53
C GLN A 121 -2.38 -9.65 18.63
N TYR A 122 -1.75 -8.64 19.23
CA TYR A 122 -2.36 -7.82 20.29
C TYR A 122 -3.26 -6.70 19.76
N SER A 123 -3.25 -6.44 18.45
CA SER A 123 -4.15 -5.45 17.84
C SER A 123 -5.57 -5.99 17.68
N TYR A 124 -5.70 -7.30 17.43
CA TYR A 124 -6.93 -7.97 17.00
C TYR A 124 -7.57 -7.39 15.71
N ARG A 125 -6.84 -6.54 14.95
CA ARG A 125 -7.34 -5.87 13.73
C ARG A 125 -6.76 -6.47 12.47
N TYR A 126 -5.46 -6.73 12.49
CA TYR A 126 -4.72 -7.34 11.38
C TYR A 126 -3.81 -8.45 11.93
N SER A 127 -3.42 -9.35 11.04
CA SER A 127 -2.34 -10.31 11.28
C SER A 127 -1.16 -10.00 10.37
N MET A 128 0.04 -10.00 10.94
CA MET A 128 1.26 -9.58 10.28
C MET A 128 2.40 -10.55 10.59
N PHE A 129 3.08 -11.01 9.55
CA PHE A 129 4.18 -11.97 9.64
C PHE A 129 5.36 -11.45 8.83
N LYS A 130 6.58 -11.64 9.33
CA LYS A 130 7.82 -11.26 8.63
C LYS A 130 8.66 -12.50 8.35
N VAL A 131 9.14 -12.61 7.11
CA VAL A 131 10.00 -13.71 6.66
C VAL A 131 11.11 -13.12 5.78
N GLY A 132 12.33 -13.03 6.34
CA GLY A 132 13.42 -12.30 5.69
C GLY A 132 13.00 -10.87 5.29
N PRO A 133 13.19 -10.46 4.01
CA PRO A 133 12.82 -9.13 3.53
C PRO A 133 11.33 -9.00 3.13
N VAL A 134 10.50 -10.00 3.38
CA VAL A 134 9.08 -10.03 3.01
C VAL A 134 8.21 -9.83 4.26
N LEU A 135 7.34 -8.82 4.22
CA LEU A 135 6.30 -8.57 5.21
C LEU A 135 4.95 -9.01 4.63
N SER A 136 4.31 -9.98 5.26
CA SER A 136 2.99 -10.52 4.89
C SER A 136 1.94 -10.02 5.86
N VAL A 137 0.87 -9.37 5.38
CA VAL A 137 -0.10 -8.72 6.26
C VAL A 137 -1.54 -8.79 5.74
N SER A 138 -2.48 -9.06 6.64
CA SER A 138 -3.90 -9.03 6.30
C SER A 138 -4.45 -7.60 6.33
N HIS A 139 -5.40 -7.28 5.45
CA HIS A 139 -6.03 -5.95 5.39
C HIS A 139 -7.56 -5.97 5.52
N GLY A 140 -8.19 -7.11 5.80
CA GLY A 140 -9.64 -7.23 5.87
C GLY A 140 -10.33 -6.98 4.52
N MET A 141 -11.53 -6.38 4.55
CA MET A 141 -12.34 -6.11 3.35
C MET A 141 -12.71 -4.63 3.24
N GLY A 142 -12.80 -4.15 2.00
CA GLY A 142 -13.22 -2.79 1.68
C GLY A 142 -12.10 -1.75 1.79
N VAL A 143 -12.31 -0.62 1.10
CA VAL A 143 -11.40 0.52 1.06
C VAL A 143 -11.10 1.09 2.46
N PRO A 144 -12.08 1.23 3.38
CA PRO A 144 -11.79 1.75 4.73
C PRO A 144 -10.78 0.89 5.49
N SER A 145 -10.90 -0.44 5.41
CA SER A 145 -10.04 -1.37 6.12
C SER A 145 -8.60 -1.36 5.60
N ILE A 146 -8.41 -1.39 4.27
CA ILE A 146 -7.04 -1.31 3.71
C ILE A 146 -6.44 0.08 3.84
N GLY A 147 -7.25 1.14 3.87
CA GLY A 147 -6.80 2.52 4.08
C GLY A 147 -6.08 2.70 5.42
N ILE A 148 -6.67 2.19 6.51
CA ILE A 148 -6.05 2.19 7.85
C ILE A 148 -4.69 1.48 7.80
N LEU A 149 -4.66 0.26 7.25
CA LEU A 149 -3.43 -0.52 7.15
C LEU A 149 -2.34 0.21 6.36
N LEU A 150 -2.68 0.76 5.19
CA LEU A 150 -1.73 1.47 4.34
C LEU A 150 -1.13 2.67 5.07
N HIS A 151 -1.94 3.43 5.80
CA HIS A 151 -1.45 4.54 6.61
C HIS A 151 -0.42 4.08 7.64
N GLU A 152 -0.71 3.03 8.42
CA GLU A 152 0.20 2.57 9.47
C GLU A 152 1.42 1.85 8.93
N ILE A 153 1.30 1.03 7.88
CA ILE A 153 2.46 0.36 7.27
C ILE A 153 3.40 1.34 6.58
N ILE A 154 2.88 2.37 5.90
CA ILE A 154 3.77 3.36 5.27
C ILE A 154 4.54 4.13 6.35
N LYS A 155 3.91 4.45 7.48
CA LYS A 155 4.61 5.01 8.66
C LYS A 155 5.62 4.01 9.26
N LEU A 156 5.27 2.72 9.34
CA LEU A 156 6.21 1.68 9.77
C LEU A 156 7.46 1.65 8.90
N MET A 157 7.29 1.64 7.56
CA MET A 157 8.42 1.67 6.63
C MET A 157 9.26 2.95 6.75
N TYR A 158 8.62 4.09 7.03
CA TYR A 158 9.30 5.35 7.33
C TYR A 158 10.16 5.28 8.59
N HIS A 159 9.58 4.82 9.71
CA HIS A 159 10.29 4.70 10.99
C HIS A 159 11.41 3.66 10.92
N ALA A 160 11.18 2.55 10.21
CA ALA A 160 12.16 1.49 9.99
C ALA A 160 13.30 1.89 9.05
N LYS A 161 13.24 3.06 8.40
CA LYS A 161 14.18 3.49 7.35
C LYS A 161 14.30 2.47 6.21
N ALA A 162 13.19 1.80 5.90
CA ALA A 162 13.12 0.85 4.80
C ALA A 162 13.39 1.56 3.47
N LYS A 163 14.25 0.97 2.64
CA LYS A 163 14.69 1.55 1.37
C LYS A 163 13.96 0.91 0.20
N ASP A 164 13.27 1.74 -0.57
CA ASP A 164 12.53 1.36 -1.78
C ASP A 164 11.59 0.15 -1.60
N PRO A 165 10.75 0.10 -0.54
CA PRO A 165 9.82 -1.01 -0.39
C PRO A 165 8.80 -1.05 -1.53
N ILE A 166 8.48 -2.25 -2.01
CA ILE A 166 7.48 -2.52 -3.04
C ILE A 166 6.26 -3.15 -2.37
N PHE A 167 5.07 -2.64 -2.71
CA PHE A 167 3.81 -3.07 -2.13
C PHE A 167 3.02 -3.90 -3.14
N PHE A 168 2.61 -5.09 -2.74
CA PHE A 168 1.73 -5.98 -3.50
C PHE A 168 0.42 -6.18 -2.75
N ARG A 169 -0.69 -6.17 -3.49
CA ARG A 169 -1.97 -6.69 -3.02
C ARG A 169 -2.24 -8.01 -3.72
N ILE A 170 -2.39 -9.08 -2.95
CA ILE A 170 -2.74 -10.42 -3.43
C ILE A 170 -4.19 -10.71 -3.00
N GLY A 171 -5.09 -10.65 -3.98
CA GLY A 171 -6.51 -10.64 -3.74
C GLY A 171 -7.28 -11.67 -4.57
N THR A 172 -8.59 -11.66 -4.36
CA THR A 172 -9.57 -12.38 -5.19
C THR A 172 -10.49 -11.34 -5.82
N CYS A 173 -10.93 -11.58 -7.05
CA CYS A 173 -11.82 -10.68 -7.78
C CYS A 173 -12.84 -11.47 -8.62
N GLY A 174 -13.86 -10.79 -9.14
CA GLY A 174 -14.72 -11.32 -10.18
C GLY A 174 -14.18 -10.91 -11.55
N GLY A 175 -13.88 -11.88 -12.42
CA GLY A 175 -13.46 -11.61 -13.79
C GLY A 175 -14.65 -11.26 -14.68
N ILE A 176 -14.48 -10.30 -15.59
CA ILE A 176 -15.45 -9.97 -16.64
C ILE A 176 -14.89 -10.51 -17.95
N GLY A 177 -15.57 -11.49 -18.55
CA GLY A 177 -15.11 -12.13 -19.78
C GLY A 177 -13.86 -12.99 -19.61
N LEU A 178 -13.54 -13.42 -18.38
CA LEU A 178 -12.43 -14.30 -18.04
C LEU A 178 -12.92 -15.58 -17.39
N GLU A 179 -12.20 -16.67 -17.59
CA GLU A 179 -12.51 -17.95 -16.94
C GLU A 179 -12.17 -17.91 -15.44
N GLY A 180 -12.84 -18.78 -14.69
CA GLY A 180 -12.55 -18.93 -13.26
C GLY A 180 -11.16 -19.50 -13.05
N GLY A 181 -10.32 -18.81 -12.28
CA GLY A 181 -8.95 -19.21 -11.99
C GLY A 181 -7.89 -18.36 -12.70
N THR A 182 -8.26 -17.56 -13.70
CA THR A 182 -7.35 -16.61 -14.34
C THR A 182 -6.84 -15.58 -13.33
N VAL A 183 -5.52 -15.36 -13.34
CA VAL A 183 -4.84 -14.33 -12.55
C VAL A 183 -4.78 -13.03 -13.36
N VAL A 184 -5.25 -11.94 -12.79
CA VAL A 184 -5.19 -10.60 -13.39
C VAL A 184 -4.14 -9.76 -12.68
N ILE A 185 -3.15 -9.27 -13.43
CA ILE A 185 -2.23 -8.24 -13.00
C ILE A 185 -2.87 -6.89 -13.35
N SER A 186 -3.27 -6.14 -12.32
CA SER A 186 -3.86 -4.82 -12.51
C SER A 186 -2.84 -3.87 -13.14
N ASP A 187 -3.15 -3.29 -14.29
CA ASP A 187 -2.33 -2.24 -14.94
C ASP A 187 -2.87 -0.83 -14.69
N ASP A 188 -4.15 -0.75 -14.34
CA ASP A 188 -4.86 0.47 -13.96
C ASP A 188 -5.98 0.14 -12.94
N ALA A 189 -6.46 1.16 -12.23
CA ALA A 189 -7.53 1.03 -11.25
C ALA A 189 -8.56 2.15 -11.40
N VAL A 190 -9.84 1.76 -11.41
CA VAL A 190 -10.98 2.69 -11.55
C VAL A 190 -11.99 2.53 -10.42
N ASP A 191 -12.73 3.60 -10.12
CA ASP A 191 -13.89 3.55 -9.22
C ASP A 191 -15.12 2.91 -9.90
N GLU A 192 -16.24 2.80 -9.19
CA GLU A 192 -17.49 2.22 -9.72
C GLU A 192 -18.07 2.98 -10.92
N MET A 193 -17.62 4.22 -11.15
CA MET A 193 -18.06 5.07 -12.25
C MET A 193 -17.06 5.08 -13.42
N GLY A 194 -15.98 4.30 -13.34
CA GLY A 194 -14.93 4.24 -14.35
C GLY A 194 -13.91 5.37 -14.28
N ASN A 195 -13.87 6.14 -13.19
CA ASN A 195 -12.89 7.20 -13.02
C ASN A 195 -11.55 6.64 -12.52
N HIS A 196 -10.44 7.14 -13.06
CA HIS A 196 -9.07 6.72 -12.72
C HIS A 196 -8.51 7.43 -11.47
N TYR A 197 -9.35 7.63 -10.45
CA TYR A 197 -8.93 8.24 -9.18
C TYR A 197 -9.60 7.57 -7.99
N TYR A 198 -8.94 7.65 -6.84
CA TYR A 198 -9.54 7.39 -5.54
C TYR A 198 -10.07 8.71 -4.96
N GLN A 199 -11.37 8.76 -4.65
CA GLN A 199 -11.98 9.92 -4.01
C GLN A 199 -12.24 9.65 -2.52
N VAL A 200 -11.84 10.59 -1.68
CA VAL A 200 -12.05 10.53 -0.23
C VAL A 200 -12.57 11.88 0.29
N PRO A 201 -13.65 11.91 1.08
CA PRO A 201 -14.07 13.14 1.74
C PRO A 201 -13.08 13.49 2.85
N MET A 202 -12.52 14.70 2.81
CA MET A 202 -11.65 15.26 3.84
C MET A 202 -12.24 16.57 4.33
N LEU A 203 -12.60 16.63 5.62
CA LEU A 203 -13.22 17.81 6.24
C LEU A 203 -14.41 18.35 5.43
N GLY A 204 -15.26 17.45 4.93
CA GLY A 204 -16.46 17.80 4.14
C GLY A 204 -16.23 18.11 2.66
N LYS A 205 -14.99 18.05 2.16
CA LYS A 205 -14.67 18.29 0.73
C LYS A 205 -14.17 17.01 0.06
N PRO A 206 -14.60 16.70 -1.18
CA PRO A 206 -14.04 15.59 -1.93
C PRO A 206 -12.60 15.89 -2.32
N VAL A 207 -11.68 15.01 -1.97
CA VAL A 207 -10.29 15.04 -2.42
C VAL A 207 -10.07 13.84 -3.33
N ARG A 208 -9.53 14.09 -4.52
CA ARG A 208 -9.23 13.05 -5.51
C ARG A 208 -7.72 12.77 -5.51
N ARG A 209 -7.36 11.50 -5.60
CA ARG A 209 -5.98 11.03 -5.65
C ARG A 209 -5.82 10.10 -6.86
N PRO A 210 -4.85 10.30 -7.75
CA PRO A 210 -4.64 9.42 -8.89
C PRO A 210 -4.41 7.97 -8.46
N ALA A 211 -5.08 7.01 -9.12
CA ALA A 211 -4.95 5.58 -8.84
C ALA A 211 -3.90 4.94 -9.77
N LYS A 212 -2.63 5.35 -9.64
CA LYS A 212 -1.55 4.91 -10.54
C LYS A 212 -0.89 3.61 -10.04
N LEU A 213 -0.65 2.67 -10.97
CA LEU A 213 0.14 1.46 -10.75
C LEU A 213 1.49 1.54 -11.49
N ASP A 214 2.51 0.86 -10.97
CA ASP A 214 3.85 0.87 -11.59
C ASP A 214 3.87 0.00 -12.86
N ARG A 215 3.87 0.66 -14.02
CA ARG A 215 3.90 0.00 -15.35
C ARG A 215 5.14 -0.85 -15.59
N ARG A 216 6.26 -0.58 -14.92
CA ARG A 216 7.45 -1.44 -14.99
C ARG A 216 7.20 -2.72 -14.21
N LEU A 217 6.70 -2.60 -12.98
CA LEU A 217 6.40 -3.76 -12.14
C LEU A 217 5.33 -4.67 -12.76
N VAL A 218 4.30 -4.09 -13.40
CA VAL A 218 3.29 -4.84 -14.16
C VAL A 218 3.93 -5.69 -15.26
N ARG A 219 4.87 -5.11 -16.03
CA ARG A 219 5.60 -5.82 -17.10
C ARG A 219 6.51 -6.91 -16.54
N GLU A 220 7.22 -6.62 -15.45
CA GLU A 220 8.08 -7.60 -14.77
C GLU A 220 7.26 -8.80 -14.26
N LEU A 221 6.12 -8.55 -13.59
CA LEU A 221 5.21 -9.61 -13.15
C LEU A 221 4.65 -10.42 -14.31
N LYS A 222 4.23 -9.75 -15.40
CA LYS A 222 3.69 -10.44 -16.57
C LYS A 222 4.74 -11.32 -17.27
N ALA A 223 6.01 -10.93 -17.22
CA ALA A 223 7.11 -11.72 -17.75
C ALA A 223 7.46 -12.96 -16.91
N LEU A 224 6.99 -13.04 -15.65
CA LEU A 224 7.15 -14.21 -14.79
C LEU A 224 6.12 -15.31 -15.04
N ALA A 225 5.06 -15.03 -15.82
CA ALA A 225 4.04 -16.03 -16.14
C ALA A 225 4.63 -17.14 -17.00
N ASP A 226 4.42 -18.39 -16.60
CA ASP A 226 4.87 -19.56 -17.34
C ASP A 226 3.70 -20.17 -18.13
N PRO A 227 3.84 -20.50 -19.43
CA PRO A 227 2.81 -21.22 -20.18
C PRO A 227 2.41 -22.58 -19.57
N GLU A 228 3.28 -23.18 -18.76
CA GLU A 228 3.01 -24.43 -18.05
C GLU A 228 2.31 -24.21 -16.68
N ASP A 229 2.07 -22.96 -16.28
CA ASP A 229 1.28 -22.67 -15.08
C ASP A 229 -0.14 -23.24 -15.23
N PRO A 230 -0.76 -23.74 -14.14
CA PRO A 230 -2.11 -24.31 -14.19
C PRO A 230 -3.22 -23.25 -14.33
N TYR A 231 -2.85 -22.00 -14.64
CA TYR A 231 -3.75 -20.86 -14.77
C TYR A 231 -3.21 -19.86 -15.80
N ASP A 232 -4.13 -19.17 -16.49
CA ASP A 232 -3.77 -18.03 -17.32
C ASP A 232 -3.43 -16.82 -16.46
N THR A 233 -2.43 -16.05 -16.91
CA THR A 233 -2.11 -14.74 -16.36
C THR A 233 -2.38 -13.68 -17.42
N VAL A 234 -3.16 -12.64 -17.11
CA VAL A 234 -3.46 -11.52 -18.02
C VAL A 234 -3.22 -10.18 -17.34
N THR A 235 -3.09 -9.10 -18.12
CA THR A 235 -3.05 -7.72 -17.62
C THR A 235 -4.37 -7.03 -17.91
N GLY A 236 -4.87 -6.21 -16.99
CA GLY A 236 -6.04 -5.38 -17.29
C GLY A 236 -6.51 -4.48 -16.15
N THR A 237 -7.40 -3.56 -16.49
CA THR A 237 -7.95 -2.57 -15.56
C THR A 237 -8.85 -3.23 -14.51
N THR A 238 -8.66 -2.85 -13.25
CA THR A 238 -9.43 -3.39 -12.13
C THR A 238 -10.34 -2.33 -11.52
N MET A 239 -11.66 -2.59 -11.54
CA MET A 239 -12.64 -1.75 -10.84
C MET A 239 -12.65 -2.05 -9.34
N CYS A 240 -12.57 -1.01 -8.51
CA CYS A 240 -12.69 -1.11 -7.06
C CYS A 240 -14.06 -0.57 -6.62
N ALA A 241 -14.90 -1.46 -6.08
CA ALA A 241 -16.22 -1.10 -5.54
C ALA A 241 -16.22 -1.07 -4.01
N ASN A 242 -17.04 -0.18 -3.46
CA ASN A 242 -17.26 -0.04 -2.02
C ASN A 242 -18.30 -1.04 -1.48
N ASP A 243 -19.15 -1.58 -2.36
CA ASP A 243 -20.13 -2.62 -2.02
C ASP A 243 -20.00 -3.84 -2.95
N PHE A 244 -20.13 -5.03 -2.36
CA PHE A 244 -19.95 -6.29 -3.07
C PHE A 244 -21.20 -6.73 -3.85
N TYR A 245 -22.39 -6.27 -3.47
CA TYR A 245 -23.67 -6.75 -3.98
C TYR A 245 -24.23 -5.80 -5.04
N GLU A 246 -24.69 -4.63 -4.62
CA GLU A 246 -25.26 -3.57 -5.45
C GLU A 246 -24.18 -2.91 -6.30
N GLY A 247 -23.02 -2.61 -5.69
CA GLY A 247 -21.90 -1.94 -6.36
C GLY A 247 -21.29 -2.75 -7.51
N LEU A 248 -21.37 -4.08 -7.45
CA LEU A 248 -20.88 -4.99 -8.51
C LEU A 248 -22.00 -5.52 -9.42
N LYS A 249 -23.25 -5.12 -9.17
CA LYS A 249 -24.44 -5.58 -9.90
C LYS A 249 -24.53 -7.10 -10.11
N LYS A 250 -23.93 -7.91 -9.22
CA LYS A 250 -23.78 -9.37 -9.37
C LYS A 250 -25.08 -10.15 -9.56
N PHE A 251 -26.22 -9.55 -9.21
CA PHE A 251 -27.55 -10.18 -9.21
C PHE A 251 -28.54 -9.55 -10.19
N TYR A 252 -28.17 -8.48 -10.90
CA TYR A 252 -29.04 -7.85 -11.89
C TYR A 252 -28.63 -8.28 -13.29
N LYS A 253 -29.20 -9.38 -13.76
CA LYS A 253 -29.34 -9.61 -15.20
C LYS A 253 -30.34 -8.60 -15.72
N ASN A 254 -29.91 -7.71 -16.61
CA ASN A 254 -30.84 -7.02 -17.52
C ASN A 254 -31.26 -8.01 -18.61
#